data_AF-A0A2A2IIP3-F1
#
_entry.id   AF-A0A2A2IIP3-F1
#
_cell.length_a   1.000
_cell.length_b   1.000
_cell.length_c   1.000
_cell.angle_alpha   90.00
_cell.angle_beta   90.00
_cell.angle_gamma   90.00
#
_symmetry.space_group_name_H-M   'P 1'
#
loop_
_entity.id
_entity.type
_entity.pdbx_description
1 polymer ?
#
loop_
_entity_poly.entity_id
_entity_poly.type
_entity_poly.pdbx_seq_one_letter_code
_entity_poly.pdbx_strand_id
1 'polypeptide(L)'
;MYSEKIKSKVDAMFIDLSNRVNSILMDSFNLDEAKKNIIELVSSELTINSQYILSDMLFDLRKATLHTDFFADVSRQNRFSEVNLRYEIMSKYQFTPNTTVNYEEASKTVQALKIGGATFVIGGAIEIGAVLAAGLSVSSLVPIPISILIVASIGAALADYHVLEPAKNKKRLAHALNTYLEEVKKQFLKWFDDVEQYYNQRVEEIKQDMTR
;
A
#
# COMPACT_ATOMS: atom_id res chain seq x y z
N MET A 1 17.55 -2.74 -9.75
CA MET A 1 17.94 -1.32 -9.86
C MET A 1 16.82 -0.39 -9.41
N TYR A 2 15.57 -0.61 -9.84
CA TYR A 2 14.43 0.21 -9.40
C TYR A 2 13.99 -0.10 -7.96
N SER A 3 14.06 -1.36 -7.54
CA SER A 3 13.79 -1.77 -6.15
C SER A 3 14.61 -0.99 -5.11
N GLU A 4 15.88 -0.67 -5.37
CA GLU A 4 16.71 0.11 -4.44
C GLU A 4 16.31 1.59 -4.36
N LYS A 5 16.00 2.22 -5.50
CA LYS A 5 15.53 3.62 -5.56
C LYS A 5 14.16 3.78 -4.92
N ILE A 6 13.24 2.83 -5.18
CA ILE A 6 11.92 2.77 -4.56
C ILE A 6 12.06 2.53 -3.06
N LYS A 7 12.92 1.58 -2.66
CA LYS A 7 13.17 1.28 -1.26
C LYS A 7 13.64 2.50 -0.47
N SER A 8 14.60 3.26 -1.00
CA SER A 8 15.08 4.48 -0.36
C SER A 8 13.98 5.55 -0.21
N LYS A 9 13.12 5.72 -1.23
CA LYS A 9 11.98 6.66 -1.15
C LYS A 9 10.96 6.22 -0.11
N VAL A 10 10.63 4.93 -0.08
CA VAL A 10 9.72 4.34 0.92
C VAL A 10 10.32 4.45 2.32
N ASP A 11 11.60 4.14 2.51
CA ASP A 11 12.30 4.29 3.79
C ASP A 11 12.19 5.73 4.33
N ALA A 12 12.52 6.73 3.51
CA ALA A 12 12.46 8.13 3.90
C ALA A 12 11.05 8.58 4.29
N MET A 13 10.05 8.18 3.49
CA MET A 13 8.63 8.45 3.74
C MET A 13 8.14 7.87 5.07
N PHE A 14 8.49 6.61 5.38
CA PHE A 14 8.06 5.97 6.64
C PHE A 14 8.78 6.52 7.86
N ILE A 15 10.03 6.99 7.71
CA ILE A 15 10.75 7.70 8.78
C ILE A 15 10.05 9.03 9.10
N ASP A 16 9.75 9.85 8.09
CA ASP A 16 9.02 11.12 8.28
C ASP A 16 7.64 10.89 8.92
N LEU A 17 6.88 9.94 8.38
CA LEU A 17 5.56 9.60 8.86
C LEU A 17 5.58 9.14 10.32
N SER A 18 6.52 8.27 10.69
CA SER A 18 6.66 7.80 12.08
C SER A 18 6.98 8.96 13.02
N ASN A 19 7.87 9.88 12.63
CA ASN A 19 8.20 11.06 13.44
C ASN A 19 6.96 11.93 13.69
N ARG A 20 6.18 12.22 12.65
CA ARG A 20 4.97 13.06 12.73
C ARG A 20 3.86 12.40 13.56
N VAL A 21 3.66 11.09 13.41
CA VAL A 21 2.73 10.31 14.23
C VAL A 21 3.12 10.39 15.71
N ASN A 22 4.40 10.23 16.03
CA ASN A 22 4.89 10.35 17.39
C ASN A 22 4.71 11.76 17.96
N SER A 23 4.95 12.81 17.17
CA SER A 23 4.72 14.20 17.61
C SER A 23 3.25 14.46 17.95
N ILE A 24 2.31 14.08 17.06
CA ILE A 24 0.86 14.22 17.32
C ILE A 24 0.49 13.54 18.62
N LEU A 25 0.98 12.31 18.83
CA LEU A 25 0.65 11.53 20.02
C LEU A 25 1.24 12.15 21.30
N MET A 26 2.51 12.54 21.29
CA MET A 26 3.18 13.06 22.48
C MET A 26 2.64 14.43 22.90
N ASP A 27 2.32 15.30 21.93
CA ASP A 27 1.87 16.67 22.18
C ASP A 27 0.37 16.77 22.52
N SER A 28 -0.41 15.72 22.21
CA SER A 28 -1.87 15.72 22.43
C SER A 28 -2.30 15.70 23.90
N PHE A 29 -3.24 16.55 24.30
CA PHE A 29 -3.90 16.41 25.62
C PHE A 29 -5.09 15.44 25.57
N ASN A 30 -5.68 15.27 24.37
CA ASN A 30 -6.80 14.37 24.10
C ASN A 30 -6.37 13.22 23.19
N LEU A 31 -6.37 12.01 23.73
CA LEU A 31 -5.93 10.82 23.00
C LEU A 31 -6.87 10.44 21.85
N ASP A 32 -8.17 10.71 21.97
CA ASP A 32 -9.14 10.35 20.94
C ASP A 32 -9.02 11.29 19.72
N GLU A 33 -8.77 12.57 19.97
CA GLU A 33 -8.41 13.53 18.93
C GLU A 33 -7.06 13.19 18.28
N ALA A 34 -6.07 12.80 19.07
CA ALA A 34 -4.77 12.36 18.56
C ALA A 34 -4.90 11.17 17.61
N LYS A 35 -5.69 10.16 17.98
CA LYS A 35 -5.96 9.00 17.13
C LYS A 35 -6.59 9.41 15.80
N LYS A 36 -7.60 10.28 15.83
CA LYS A 36 -8.25 10.79 14.61
C LYS A 36 -7.24 11.50 13.70
N ASN A 37 -6.42 12.40 14.26
CA ASN A 37 -5.41 13.13 13.50
C ASN A 37 -4.34 12.19 12.91
N ILE A 38 -3.95 11.14 13.66
CA ILE A 38 -3.00 10.12 13.17
C ILE A 38 -3.60 9.33 12.02
N ILE A 39 -4.87 8.91 12.12
CA ILE A 39 -5.57 8.21 11.04
C ILE A 39 -5.61 9.06 9.77
N GLU A 40 -6.01 10.33 9.89
CA GLU A 40 -6.09 11.26 8.77
C GLU A 40 -4.70 11.50 8.14
N LEU A 41 -3.68 11.73 8.97
CA LEU A 41 -2.30 11.90 8.55
C LEU A 41 -1.79 10.69 7.77
N VAL A 42 -1.84 9.50 8.39
CA VAL A 42 -1.32 8.26 7.78
C VAL A 42 -2.08 7.97 6.49
N SER A 43 -3.40 8.09 6.48
CA SER A 43 -4.20 7.84 5.27
C SER A 43 -3.80 8.78 4.13
N SER A 44 -3.68 10.07 4.42
CA SER A 44 -3.33 11.09 3.42
C SER A 44 -1.92 10.91 2.88
N GLU A 45 -0.93 10.76 3.76
CA GLU A 45 0.48 10.62 3.38
C GLU A 45 0.73 9.34 2.60
N LEU A 46 0.18 8.21 3.04
CA LEU A 46 0.32 6.95 2.33
C LEU A 46 -0.32 7.02 0.94
N THR A 47 -1.47 7.70 0.80
CA THR A 47 -2.14 7.93 -0.50
C THR A 47 -1.29 8.79 -1.43
N ILE A 48 -0.82 9.96 -0.97
CA ILE A 48 -0.05 10.90 -1.79
C ILE A 48 1.29 10.28 -2.22
N ASN A 49 2.01 9.70 -1.27
CA ASN A 49 3.34 9.15 -1.56
C ASN A 49 3.27 7.90 -2.44
N SER A 50 2.27 7.02 -2.26
CA SER A 50 2.09 5.88 -3.17
C SER A 50 1.82 6.32 -4.61
N GLN A 51 0.98 7.35 -4.82
CA GLN A 51 0.74 7.92 -6.15
C GLN A 51 2.02 8.46 -6.77
N TYR A 52 2.78 9.25 -6.00
CA TYR A 52 4.01 9.87 -6.46
C TYR A 52 5.07 8.82 -6.82
N ILE A 53 5.34 7.88 -5.91
CA ILE A 53 6.34 6.82 -6.12
C ILE A 53 5.93 5.92 -7.28
N LEU A 54 4.65 5.55 -7.39
CA LEU A 54 4.18 4.72 -8.52
C LEU A 54 4.35 5.46 -9.84
N SER A 55 3.97 6.74 -9.89
CA SER A 55 4.12 7.57 -11.09
C SER A 55 5.58 7.63 -11.55
N ASP A 56 6.51 7.88 -10.62
CA ASP A 56 7.94 7.92 -10.90
C ASP A 56 8.48 6.56 -11.37
N MET A 57 8.06 5.48 -10.70
CA MET A 57 8.43 4.12 -11.06
C MET A 57 7.97 3.77 -12.47
N LEU A 58 6.72 4.05 -12.83
CA LEU A 58 6.17 3.77 -14.16
C LEU A 58 6.83 4.61 -15.25
N PHE A 59 7.21 5.85 -14.93
CA PHE A 59 7.99 6.68 -15.84
C PHE A 59 9.36 6.05 -16.13
N ASP A 60 10.05 5.64 -15.06
CA ASP A 60 11.38 5.05 -15.14
C ASP A 60 11.36 3.69 -15.87
N LEU A 61 10.37 2.83 -15.58
CA LEU A 61 10.16 1.55 -16.25
C LEU A 61 9.87 1.72 -17.74
N ARG A 62 8.96 2.64 -18.10
CA ARG A 62 8.69 2.98 -19.51
C ARG A 62 9.95 3.44 -20.21
N LYS A 63 10.72 4.33 -19.58
CA LYS A 63 11.97 4.79 -20.15
C LYS A 63 12.89 3.61 -20.43
N ALA A 64 13.09 2.69 -19.48
CA ALA A 64 13.91 1.50 -19.70
C ALA A 64 13.38 0.62 -20.85
N THR A 65 12.08 0.34 -20.89
CA THR A 65 11.45 -0.47 -21.94
C THR A 65 11.70 0.10 -23.32
N LEU A 66 11.51 1.42 -23.51
CA LEU A 66 11.68 2.07 -24.81
C LEU A 66 13.14 2.14 -25.28
N HIS A 67 14.13 1.99 -24.39
CA HIS A 67 15.54 1.91 -24.76
C HIS A 67 15.99 0.49 -25.13
N THR A 68 15.12 -0.52 -25.06
CA THR A 68 15.46 -1.87 -25.51
C THR A 68 15.43 -1.97 -27.05
N ASP A 69 16.27 -2.86 -27.61
CA ASP A 69 16.38 -3.05 -29.06
C ASP A 69 15.04 -3.37 -29.73
N PHE A 70 14.13 -4.08 -29.03
CA PHE A 70 12.81 -4.40 -29.55
C PHE A 70 12.01 -3.14 -29.93
N PHE A 71 12.18 -2.06 -29.16
CA PHE A 71 11.47 -0.78 -29.34
C PHE A 71 12.33 0.28 -30.05
N ALA A 72 13.43 -0.10 -30.71
CA ALA A 72 14.21 0.84 -31.53
C ALA A 72 13.41 1.38 -32.73
N ASP A 73 12.42 0.62 -33.20
CA ASP A 73 11.52 1.01 -34.30
C ASP A 73 10.38 1.94 -33.81
N VAL A 74 10.18 3.05 -34.53
CA VAL A 74 9.18 4.09 -34.20
C VAL A 74 7.74 3.55 -34.23
N SER A 75 7.42 2.62 -35.14
CA SER A 75 6.09 2.00 -35.20
C SER A 75 5.78 1.21 -33.93
N ARG A 76 6.77 0.48 -33.41
CA ARG A 76 6.64 -0.26 -32.15
C ARG A 76 6.53 0.65 -30.94
N GLN A 77 7.25 1.78 -30.91
CA GLN A 77 7.09 2.78 -29.85
C GLN A 77 5.70 3.41 -29.82
N ASN A 78 5.14 3.69 -31.01
CA ASN A 78 3.79 4.23 -31.15
C ASN A 78 2.74 3.24 -30.65
N ARG A 79 2.78 1.99 -31.12
CA ARG A 79 1.90 0.91 -30.63
C ARG A 79 2.01 0.70 -29.13
N PHE A 80 3.21 0.75 -28.56
CA PHE A 80 3.40 0.63 -27.11
C PHE A 80 2.73 1.80 -26.36
N SER A 81 2.85 3.02 -26.90
CA SER A 81 2.27 4.22 -26.29
C SER A 81 0.74 4.22 -26.35
N GLU A 82 0.13 3.63 -27.39
CA GLU A 82 -1.32 3.47 -27.53
C GLU A 82 -1.95 2.61 -26.43
N VAL A 83 -1.22 1.60 -25.94
CA VAL A 83 -1.69 0.75 -24.82
C VAL A 83 -1.87 1.57 -23.53
N ASN A 84 -1.13 2.68 -23.39
CA ASN A 84 -1.19 3.56 -22.23
C ASN A 84 -1.08 2.78 -20.90
N LEU A 85 -0.06 1.94 -20.79
CA LEU A 85 0.15 1.04 -19.66
C LEU A 85 0.22 1.79 -18.30
N ARG A 86 0.66 3.05 -18.32
CA ARG A 86 0.61 3.92 -17.13
C ARG A 86 -0.82 4.12 -16.64
N TYR A 87 -1.74 4.48 -17.53
CA TYR A 87 -3.16 4.65 -17.17
C TYR A 87 -3.79 3.32 -16.73
N GLU A 88 -3.49 2.23 -17.44
CA GLU A 88 -3.97 0.88 -17.06
C GLU A 88 -3.57 0.53 -15.62
N ILE A 89 -2.30 0.73 -15.26
CA ILE A 89 -1.80 0.45 -13.91
C ILE A 89 -2.38 1.45 -12.90
N MET A 90 -2.32 2.76 -13.16
CA MET A 90 -2.83 3.76 -12.21
C MET A 90 -4.33 3.66 -11.94
N SER A 91 -5.12 3.15 -12.89
CA SER A 91 -6.56 2.91 -12.70
C SER A 91 -6.86 1.61 -11.95
N LYS A 92 -6.07 0.56 -12.15
CA LYS A 92 -6.16 -0.71 -11.40
C LYS A 92 -5.71 -0.55 -9.94
N TYR A 93 -4.67 0.23 -9.70
CA TYR A 93 -4.04 0.41 -8.40
C TYR A 93 -4.57 1.68 -7.70
N GLN A 94 -5.88 1.68 -7.38
CA GLN A 94 -6.54 2.84 -6.76
C GLN A 94 -5.95 3.19 -5.39
N PHE A 95 -5.88 4.49 -5.14
CA PHE A 95 -5.16 5.08 -4.02
C PHE A 95 -6.08 5.53 -2.88
N THR A 96 -7.28 5.97 -3.23
CA THR A 96 -8.31 6.35 -2.29
C THR A 96 -9.14 5.12 -1.90
N PRO A 97 -9.50 4.96 -0.63
CA PRO A 97 -10.56 4.03 -0.25
C PRO A 97 -11.85 4.48 -0.95
N ASN A 98 -12.52 3.57 -1.64
CA ASN A 98 -13.79 3.86 -2.33
C ASN A 98 -14.96 4.04 -1.36
N THR A 99 -14.69 3.87 -0.07
CA THR A 99 -15.67 3.86 1.01
C THR A 99 -15.12 4.63 2.21
N THR A 100 -16.01 5.27 2.96
CA THR A 100 -15.66 5.81 4.28
C THR A 100 -15.33 4.63 5.18
N VAL A 101 -14.09 4.60 5.62
CA VAL A 101 -13.52 3.51 6.39
C VAL A 101 -13.88 3.68 7.86
N ASN A 102 -14.63 2.74 8.42
CA ASN A 102 -14.89 2.68 9.86
C ASN A 102 -13.75 1.92 10.55
N TYR A 103 -12.73 2.65 10.98
CA TYR A 103 -11.56 2.09 11.66
C TYR A 103 -11.90 1.37 12.98
N GLU A 104 -12.99 1.74 13.64
CA GLU A 104 -13.44 1.07 14.88
C GLU A 104 -14.02 -0.33 14.59
N GLU A 105 -14.79 -0.44 13.50
CA GLU A 105 -15.37 -1.71 13.05
C GLU A 105 -14.32 -2.65 12.46
N ALA A 106 -13.36 -2.09 11.69
CA ALA A 106 -12.20 -2.83 11.23
C ALA A 106 -11.39 -3.38 12.40
N SER A 107 -11.20 -2.56 13.44
CA SER A 107 -10.52 -2.94 14.67
C SER A 107 -11.22 -4.11 15.40
N LYS A 108 -12.54 -4.03 15.57
CA LYS A 108 -13.35 -5.12 16.16
C LYS A 108 -13.26 -6.42 15.34
N THR A 109 -13.24 -6.31 14.02
CA THR A 109 -13.12 -7.45 13.09
C THR A 109 -11.75 -8.14 13.23
N VAL A 110 -10.66 -7.35 13.26
CA VAL A 110 -9.30 -7.84 13.50
C VAL A 110 -9.22 -8.58 14.85
N GLN A 111 -9.79 -7.99 15.90
CA GLN A 111 -9.83 -8.60 17.24
C GLN A 111 -10.58 -9.94 17.24
N ALA A 112 -11.76 -10.01 16.61
CA ALA A 112 -12.55 -11.24 16.54
C ALA A 112 -11.79 -12.36 15.82
N LEU A 113 -11.11 -12.04 14.72
CA LEU A 113 -10.27 -12.98 13.97
C LEU A 113 -9.06 -13.47 14.78
N LYS A 114 -8.39 -12.58 15.53
CA LYS A 114 -7.28 -12.94 16.43
C LYS A 114 -7.73 -13.90 17.54
N ILE A 115 -8.87 -13.63 18.18
CA ILE A 115 -9.46 -14.52 19.20
C ILE A 115 -9.82 -15.88 18.59
N GLY A 116 -10.27 -15.89 17.33
CA GLY A 116 -10.53 -17.12 16.56
C GLY A 116 -9.28 -17.87 16.07
N GLY A 117 -8.06 -17.40 16.39
CA GLY A 117 -6.81 -18.05 15.99
C GLY A 117 -6.37 -17.81 14.55
N ALA A 118 -6.98 -16.84 13.83
CA ALA A 118 -6.58 -16.50 12.47
C ALA A 118 -5.36 -15.56 12.48
N THR A 119 -4.32 -15.93 11.75
CA THR A 119 -3.10 -15.13 11.56
C THR A 119 -3.37 -14.03 10.54
N PHE A 120 -3.15 -12.76 10.92
CA PHE A 120 -3.17 -11.64 9.99
C PHE A 120 -1.88 -11.65 9.16
N VAL A 121 -1.99 -11.83 7.85
CA VAL A 121 -1.03 -11.20 6.94
C VAL A 121 -1.43 -9.74 6.95
N ILE A 122 -0.59 -8.89 7.55
CA ILE A 122 -0.80 -7.45 7.59
C ILE A 122 -0.88 -7.02 6.13
N GLY A 123 -2.06 -6.57 5.70
CA GLY A 123 -2.42 -6.45 4.29
C GLY A 123 -3.90 -6.72 4.01
N GLY A 124 -4.77 -6.01 4.71
CA GLY A 124 -6.18 -5.90 4.35
C GLY A 124 -7.18 -6.11 5.49
N ALA A 125 -7.79 -5.02 5.93
CA ALA A 125 -9.14 -4.94 6.47
C ALA A 125 -9.63 -3.69 5.75
N ILE A 126 -10.52 -3.77 4.76
CA ILE A 126 -11.94 -3.58 5.05
C ILE A 126 -12.85 -4.36 4.08
N GLU A 127 -12.31 -5.27 3.25
CA GLU A 127 -13.11 -6.23 2.46
C GLU A 127 -12.86 -7.70 2.82
N ILE A 128 -12.19 -7.95 3.95
CA ILE A 128 -11.58 -9.24 4.27
C ILE A 128 -12.43 -10.04 5.27
N GLY A 129 -13.73 -10.12 4.99
CA GLY A 129 -14.49 -11.33 5.27
C GLY A 129 -14.45 -12.26 4.04
N ALA A 130 -14.59 -11.69 2.84
CA ALA A 130 -14.59 -12.42 1.59
C ALA A 130 -13.17 -12.75 1.08
N VAL A 131 -12.20 -11.86 1.26
CA VAL A 131 -10.83 -12.06 0.74
C VAL A 131 -10.03 -13.10 1.56
N LEU A 132 -10.35 -13.30 2.85
CA LEU A 132 -9.82 -14.42 3.64
C LEU A 132 -10.63 -15.71 3.45
N ALA A 133 -11.97 -15.64 3.28
CA ALA A 133 -12.81 -16.81 3.05
C ALA A 133 -12.63 -17.44 1.64
N ALA A 134 -12.14 -16.68 0.68
CA ALA A 134 -11.97 -17.15 -0.70
C ALA A 134 -10.72 -18.01 -0.94
N GLY A 135 -9.85 -18.20 0.06
CA GLY A 135 -8.62 -19.00 -0.13
C GLY A 135 -7.83 -18.54 -1.36
N LEU A 136 -7.78 -17.23 -1.59
CA LEU A 136 -7.05 -16.65 -2.72
C LEU A 136 -5.56 -16.81 -2.43
N SER A 137 -5.00 -17.91 -2.90
CA SER A 137 -3.62 -17.92 -3.36
C SER A 137 -3.42 -16.65 -4.18
N VAL A 138 -2.45 -15.82 -3.78
CA VAL A 138 -2.01 -14.62 -4.50
C VAL A 138 -1.31 -14.98 -5.83
N SER A 139 -1.69 -16.11 -6.41
CA SER A 139 -1.27 -16.60 -7.70
C SER A 139 -2.21 -16.03 -8.75
N SER A 140 -1.69 -15.03 -9.45
CA SER A 140 -2.13 -14.48 -10.74
C SER A 140 -3.28 -13.46 -10.72
N LEU A 141 -2.95 -12.24 -11.18
CA LEU A 141 -3.76 -11.35 -12.02
C LEU A 141 -4.69 -10.27 -11.41
N VAL A 142 -4.83 -10.11 -10.10
CA VAL A 142 -5.61 -8.97 -9.55
C VAL A 142 -4.76 -8.04 -8.67
N PRO A 143 -4.39 -6.85 -9.19
CA PRO A 143 -3.83 -5.75 -8.41
C PRO A 143 -4.63 -5.43 -7.15
N ILE A 144 -3.98 -5.45 -5.98
CA ILE A 144 -4.59 -4.99 -4.73
C ILE A 144 -4.50 -3.45 -4.69
N PRO A 145 -5.62 -2.72 -4.55
CA PRO A 145 -5.59 -1.29 -4.30
C PRO A 145 -4.82 -0.96 -3.01
N ILE A 146 -3.92 0.03 -3.06
CA ILE A 146 -3.10 0.42 -1.91
C ILE A 146 -3.94 0.95 -0.75
N SER A 147 -5.12 1.51 -1.04
CA SER A 147 -6.11 1.94 -0.05
C SER A 147 -6.52 0.82 0.91
N ILE A 148 -6.58 -0.43 0.44
CA ILE A 148 -6.91 -1.60 1.29
C ILE A 148 -5.78 -1.87 2.30
N LEU A 149 -4.52 -1.73 1.87
CA LEU A 149 -3.34 -1.96 2.72
C LEU A 149 -3.20 -0.89 3.81
N ILE A 150 -3.47 0.36 3.45
CA ILE A 150 -3.48 1.51 4.37
C ILE A 150 -4.48 1.27 5.51
N VAL A 151 -5.71 0.93 5.13
CA VAL A 151 -6.83 0.84 6.07
C VAL A 151 -6.67 -0.33 7.03
N ALA A 152 -6.20 -1.46 6.51
CA ALA A 152 -5.93 -2.65 7.29
C ALA A 152 -5.01 -2.41 8.47
N SER A 153 -3.94 -1.67 8.17
CA SER A 153 -2.81 -1.61 9.05
C SER A 153 -3.02 -0.58 10.15
N ILE A 154 -3.69 0.53 9.82
CA ILE A 154 -4.17 1.50 10.82
C ILE A 154 -5.26 0.85 11.70
N GLY A 155 -6.22 0.12 11.11
CA GLY A 155 -7.28 -0.56 11.85
C GLY A 155 -6.74 -1.61 12.83
N ALA A 156 -5.75 -2.40 12.41
CA ALA A 156 -5.10 -3.39 13.27
C ALA A 156 -4.27 -2.74 14.40
N ALA A 157 -3.60 -1.62 14.15
CA ALA A 157 -2.88 -0.87 15.18
C ALA A 157 -3.80 -0.37 16.30
N LEU A 158 -4.97 0.14 15.90
CA LEU A 158 -5.98 0.60 16.86
C LEU A 158 -6.64 -0.57 17.60
N ALA A 159 -6.86 -1.71 16.93
CA ALA A 159 -7.36 -2.93 17.56
C ALA A 159 -6.46 -3.40 18.68
N ASP A 160 -5.17 -3.57 18.41
CA ASP A 160 -4.22 -4.07 19.39
C ASP A 160 -4.10 -3.14 20.59
N TYR A 161 -4.17 -1.83 20.36
CA TYR A 161 -4.26 -0.87 21.45
C TYR A 161 -5.52 -1.10 22.33
N HIS A 162 -6.67 -1.35 21.72
CA HIS A 162 -7.94 -1.56 22.44
C HIS A 162 -8.04 -2.94 23.11
N VAL A 163 -7.44 -3.99 22.54
CA VAL A 163 -7.42 -5.35 23.12
C VAL A 163 -6.42 -5.45 24.28
N LEU A 164 -5.26 -4.79 24.16
CA LEU A 164 -4.13 -5.04 25.06
C LEU A 164 -4.12 -4.19 26.34
N GLU A 165 -4.82 -3.05 26.45
CA GLU A 165 -5.16 -2.43 27.76
C GLU A 165 -5.95 -1.09 27.63
N PRO A 166 -6.91 -0.81 28.53
CA PRO A 166 -7.67 0.45 28.56
C PRO A 166 -6.91 1.66 29.15
N ALA A 167 -5.66 1.48 29.61
CA ALA A 167 -4.88 2.56 30.20
C ALA A 167 -4.33 3.47 29.08
N LYS A 168 -4.77 4.73 29.04
CA LYS A 168 -4.39 5.82 28.10
C LYS A 168 -2.88 6.13 28.08
N ASN A 169 -2.04 5.16 27.73
CA ASN A 169 -0.59 5.25 27.79
C ASN A 169 -0.02 5.55 26.39
N LYS A 170 0.34 6.82 26.18
CA LYS A 170 0.93 7.32 24.94
C LYS A 170 2.16 6.56 24.49
N LYS A 171 3.04 6.13 25.41
CA LYS A 171 4.28 5.42 25.04
C LYS A 171 3.99 4.05 24.42
N ARG A 172 2.96 3.36 24.92
CA ARG A 172 2.55 2.06 24.35
C ARG A 172 1.81 2.22 23.03
N LEU A 173 0.93 3.22 22.91
CA LEU A 173 0.30 3.53 21.62
C LEU A 173 1.35 3.91 20.56
N ALA A 174 2.36 4.69 20.93
CA ALA A 174 3.49 5.02 20.06
C ALA A 174 4.22 3.75 19.58
N HIS A 175 4.52 2.83 20.51
CA HIS A 175 5.16 1.57 20.17
C HIS A 175 4.33 0.70 19.22
N ALA A 176 3.02 0.59 19.47
CA ALA A 176 2.11 -0.13 18.59
C ALA A 176 2.09 0.51 17.19
N LEU A 177 1.86 1.84 17.11
CA LEU A 177 1.84 2.56 15.83
C LEU A 177 3.14 2.41 15.05
N ASN A 178 4.31 2.54 15.69
CA ASN A 178 5.60 2.37 15.03
C ASN A 178 5.78 0.93 14.50
N THR A 179 5.39 -0.08 15.29
CA THR A 179 5.43 -1.49 14.85
C THR A 179 4.56 -1.69 13.61
N TYR A 180 3.35 -1.14 13.61
CA TYR A 180 2.46 -1.25 12.48
C TYR A 180 2.94 -0.45 11.26
N LEU A 181 3.51 0.74 11.43
CA LEU A 181 4.10 1.51 10.32
C LEU A 181 5.26 0.75 9.66
N GLU A 182 6.09 0.04 10.42
CA GLU A 182 7.14 -0.84 9.85
C GLU A 182 6.56 -2.03 9.06
N GLU A 183 5.43 -2.58 9.49
CA GLU A 183 4.75 -3.65 8.75
C GLU A 183 4.04 -3.14 7.49
N VAL A 184 3.44 -1.93 7.54
CA VAL A 184 2.91 -1.24 6.35
C VAL A 184 4.04 -1.00 5.35
N LYS A 185 5.19 -0.53 5.82
CA LYS A 185 6.36 -0.27 5.00
C LYS A 185 6.78 -1.51 4.20
N LYS A 186 6.86 -2.68 4.84
CA LYS A 186 7.18 -3.95 4.17
C LYS A 186 6.16 -4.28 3.09
N GLN A 187 4.87 -4.09 3.37
CA GLN A 187 3.80 -4.30 2.39
C GLN A 187 3.88 -3.31 1.22
N PHE A 188 4.20 -2.05 1.49
CA PHE A 188 4.40 -1.03 0.47
C PHE A 188 5.52 -1.43 -0.49
N LEU A 189 6.66 -1.88 0.04
CA LEU A 189 7.77 -2.38 -0.78
C LEU A 189 7.34 -3.56 -1.66
N LYS A 190 6.71 -4.57 -1.05
CA LYS A 190 6.20 -5.73 -1.78
C LYS A 190 5.18 -5.34 -2.86
N TRP A 191 4.30 -4.39 -2.54
CA TRP A 191 3.30 -3.90 -3.49
C TRP A 191 3.95 -3.25 -4.71
N PHE A 192 5.02 -2.46 -4.53
CA PHE A 192 5.80 -1.94 -5.65
C PHE A 192 6.48 -3.06 -6.44
N ASP A 193 7.02 -4.10 -5.78
CA ASP A 193 7.59 -5.26 -6.48
C ASP A 193 6.54 -5.97 -7.35
N ASP A 194 5.33 -6.17 -6.84
CA ASP A 194 4.20 -6.78 -7.56
C ASP A 194 3.77 -5.92 -8.76
N VAL A 195 3.79 -4.59 -8.63
CA VAL A 195 3.54 -3.66 -9.74
C VAL A 195 4.63 -3.77 -10.82
N GLU A 196 5.91 -3.87 -10.43
CA GLU A 196 7.02 -4.05 -11.37
C GLU A 196 6.83 -5.34 -12.18
N GLN A 197 6.47 -6.43 -11.49
CA GLN A 197 6.22 -7.72 -12.11
C GLN A 197 5.06 -7.64 -13.11
N TYR A 198 3.93 -7.01 -12.72
CA TYR A 198 2.78 -6.82 -13.61
C TYR A 198 3.16 -5.98 -14.85
N TYR A 199 3.90 -4.89 -14.65
CA TYR A 199 4.38 -4.05 -15.74
C TYR A 199 5.21 -4.87 -16.74
N ASN A 200 6.18 -5.63 -16.25
CA ASN A 200 7.06 -6.45 -17.09
C ASN A 200 6.28 -7.54 -17.84
N GLN A 201 5.32 -8.19 -17.18
CA GLN A 201 4.43 -9.17 -17.83
C GLN A 201 3.66 -8.52 -18.98
N ARG A 202 3.03 -7.36 -18.75
CA ARG A 202 2.27 -6.64 -19.78
C ARG A 202 3.16 -6.19 -20.94
N VAL A 203 4.39 -5.78 -20.68
CA VAL A 203 5.37 -5.47 -21.74
C VAL A 203 5.60 -6.69 -22.64
N GLU A 204 5.81 -7.88 -22.07
CA GLU A 204 6.02 -9.09 -22.88
C GLU A 204 4.78 -9.49 -23.69
N GLU A 205 3.57 -9.36 -23.12
CA GLU A 205 2.32 -9.60 -23.84
C GLU A 205 2.17 -8.65 -25.04
N ILE A 206 2.48 -7.35 -24.85
CA ILE A 206 2.47 -6.36 -25.92
C ILE A 206 3.49 -6.71 -27.02
N LYS A 207 4.70 -7.14 -26.64
CA LYS A 207 5.71 -7.57 -27.62
C LYS A 207 5.22 -8.75 -28.45
N GLN A 208 4.61 -9.75 -27.82
CA GLN A 208 4.05 -10.92 -28.52
C GLN A 208 2.98 -10.51 -29.54
N ASP A 209 2.07 -9.62 -29.15
CA ASP A 209 1.01 -9.12 -30.04
C ASP A 209 1.55 -8.31 -31.22
N MET A 210 2.72 -7.67 -31.09
CA MET A 210 3.38 -6.96 -32.20
C MET A 210 4.13 -7.89 -33.16
N THR A 211 4.43 -9.12 -32.75
CA THR A 211 5.16 -10.12 -33.55
C THR A 211 4.27 -11.15 -34.25
N ARG A 212 2.99 -11.18 -33.90
CA ARG A 212 1.95 -11.94 -34.61
C ARG A 212 1.48 -11.20 -35.84
#